data_AF-A0A3D3KZC0-F1
#
_entry.id   AF-A0A3D3KZC0-F1
#
_cell.length_a   1.000
_cell.length_b   1.000
_cell.length_c   1.000
_cell.angle_alpha   90.00
_cell.angle_beta   90.00
_cell.angle_gamma   90.00
#
_symmetry.space_group_name_H-M   'P 1'
#
loop_
_entity.id
_entity.type
_entity.pdbx_description
1 polymer ?
#
loop_
_entity_poly.entity_id
_entity_poly.type
_entity_poly.pdbx_seq_one_letter_code
_entity_poly.pdbx_strand_id
1 'polypeptide(L)'
;YFSKGPQKVLWNKQIGTLSPGEKSWLNNIMAVYSDPRVLLIDDYGTTIDNKMEFDFRKRLIKMNKDLGTTIIAVAPDDFNLKKFAAVLIYLDNGHVSKIRPGKTKSQGKFRKKT
;
A
#
# COMPACT_ATOMS: atom_id res chain seq x y z
N TYR A 1 8.49 -9.68 6.34
CA TYR A 1 8.34 -8.39 5.62
C TYR A 1 8.54 -7.14 6.50
N PHE A 2 8.23 -7.17 7.81
CA PHE A 2 8.23 -5.99 8.70
C PHE A 2 9.09 -6.13 9.98
N SER A 3 10.00 -7.11 10.04
CA SER A 3 10.80 -7.42 11.24
C SER A 3 11.92 -6.42 11.55
N LYS A 4 12.22 -5.50 10.62
CA LYS A 4 13.25 -4.46 10.77
C LYS A 4 12.65 -3.10 10.37
N GLY A 5 12.39 -2.25 11.36
CA GLY A 5 11.82 -0.92 11.16
C GLY A 5 11.61 -0.16 12.48
N PRO A 6 11.35 1.16 12.44
CA PRO A 6 11.16 2.00 13.63
C PRO A 6 9.99 1.55 14.51
N GLN A 7 9.03 0.80 13.94
CA GLN A 7 7.89 0.25 14.66
C GLN A 7 8.20 -1.01 15.48
N LYS A 8 9.47 -1.39 15.65
CA LYS A 8 9.87 -2.51 16.51
C LYS A 8 9.42 -2.32 17.97
N VAL A 9 9.22 -1.06 18.37
CA VAL A 9 8.68 -0.69 19.69
C VAL A 9 7.27 -1.23 19.91
N LEU A 10 6.47 -1.44 18.85
CA LEU A 10 5.11 -1.97 18.97
C LEU A 10 5.07 -3.41 19.46
N TRP A 11 6.12 -4.21 19.22
CA TRP A 11 6.13 -5.63 19.60
C TRP A 11 6.11 -5.84 21.12
N ASN A 12 6.55 -4.85 21.88
CA ASN A 12 6.61 -4.90 23.34
C ASN A 12 5.43 -4.18 24.01
N LYS A 13 4.51 -3.59 23.24
CA LYS A 13 3.31 -2.93 23.76
C LYS A 13 2.16 -3.92 23.88
N GLN A 14 1.32 -3.75 24.89
CA GLN A 14 0.04 -4.46 24.96
C GLN A 14 -0.91 -3.95 23.86
N ILE A 15 -1.63 -4.86 23.20
CA ILE A 15 -2.55 -4.51 22.10
C ILE A 15 -3.60 -3.47 22.55
N GLY A 16 -4.07 -3.57 23.80
CA GLY A 16 -5.05 -2.64 24.37
C GLY A 16 -4.55 -1.19 24.46
N THR A 17 -3.24 -0.96 24.53
CA THR A 17 -2.64 0.37 24.68
C THR A 17 -2.19 1.00 23.36
N LEU A 18 -2.40 0.30 22.24
CA LEU A 18 -2.10 0.83 20.91
C LEU A 18 -3.08 1.94 20.53
N SER A 19 -2.54 3.03 20.01
CA SER A 19 -3.32 4.09 19.36
C SER A 19 -4.06 3.56 18.12
N PRO A 20 -5.11 4.24 17.63
CA PRO A 20 -5.82 3.83 16.42
C PRO A 20 -4.90 3.66 15.19
N GLY A 21 -3.91 4.56 15.01
CA GLY A 21 -2.93 4.46 13.93
C GLY A 21 -2.00 3.24 14.08
N GLU A 22 -1.55 2.93 15.30
CA GLU A 22 -0.75 1.74 15.57
C GLU A 22 -1.54 0.44 15.36
N LYS A 23 -2.83 0.42 15.72
CA LYS A 23 -3.73 -0.73 15.45
C LYS A 23 -3.94 -0.93 13.96
N SER A 24 -4.23 0.15 13.22
CA SER A 24 -4.36 0.09 11.76
C SER A 24 -3.07 -0.39 11.10
N TRP A 25 -1.92 0.11 11.55
CA TRP A 25 -0.62 -0.36 11.08
C TRP A 25 -0.40 -1.86 11.34
N LEU A 26 -0.71 -2.34 12.55
CA LEU A 26 -0.62 -3.76 12.90
C LEU A 26 -1.54 -4.61 12.02
N ASN A 27 -2.79 -4.21 11.82
CA ASN A 27 -3.74 -4.92 10.97
C ASN A 27 -3.24 -5.01 9.52
N ASN A 28 -2.73 -3.92 8.97
CA ASN A 28 -2.13 -3.87 7.64
C ASN A 28 -0.92 -4.83 7.51
N ILE A 29 -0.09 -4.89 8.55
CA ILE A 29 1.03 -5.84 8.61
C ILE A 29 0.52 -7.28 8.61
N MET A 30 -0.46 -7.61 9.45
CA MET A 30 -1.01 -8.96 9.53
C MET A 30 -1.62 -9.41 8.19
N ALA A 31 -2.33 -8.51 7.51
CA ALA A 31 -2.89 -8.78 6.19
C ALA A 31 -1.80 -9.13 5.16
N VAL A 32 -0.69 -8.37 5.12
CA VAL A 32 0.44 -8.67 4.22
C VAL A 32 1.16 -9.96 4.59
N TYR A 33 1.29 -10.29 5.89
CA TYR A 33 1.94 -11.53 6.32
C TYR A 33 1.14 -12.79 6.01
N SER A 34 -0.16 -12.68 5.77
CA SER A 34 -1.02 -13.81 5.41
C SER A 34 -0.75 -14.38 4.00
N ASP A 35 0.16 -13.75 3.24
CA ASP A 35 0.49 -14.11 1.85
C ASP A 35 -0.75 -14.29 0.94
N PRO A 36 -1.61 -13.25 0.85
CA PRO A 36 -2.87 -13.40 0.15
C PRO A 36 -2.65 -13.38 -1.38
N ARG A 37 -3.48 -14.14 -2.11
CA ARG A 37 -3.57 -14.02 -3.58
C ARG A 37 -4.21 -12.70 -4.01
N VAL A 38 -5.17 -12.21 -3.21
CA VAL A 38 -5.84 -10.92 -3.39
C VAL A 38 -5.87 -10.20 -2.05
N LEU A 39 -5.28 -9.00 -1.98
CA LEU A 39 -5.30 -8.13 -0.81
C LEU A 39 -6.24 -6.95 -1.05
N LEU A 40 -7.25 -6.80 -0.20
CA LEU A 40 -8.13 -5.64 -0.14
C LEU A 40 -7.68 -4.72 1.00
N ILE A 41 -7.49 -3.45 0.72
CA ILE A 41 -7.11 -2.44 1.72
C ILE A 41 -8.12 -1.31 1.66
N ASP A 42 -8.84 -1.11 2.75
CA ASP A 42 -9.70 0.04 2.93
C ASP A 42 -8.92 1.20 3.57
N ASP A 43 -9.34 2.43 3.31
CA ASP A 43 -8.76 3.64 3.90
C ASP A 43 -7.22 3.75 3.77
N TYR A 44 -6.67 3.43 2.60
CA TYR A 44 -5.24 3.42 2.36
C TYR A 44 -4.60 4.80 2.62
N GLY A 45 -3.71 4.85 3.61
CA GLY A 45 -2.90 6.03 3.91
C GLY A 45 -3.58 7.06 4.82
N THR A 46 -4.79 6.80 5.33
CA THR A 46 -5.53 7.78 6.16
C THR A 46 -5.03 7.85 7.61
N THR A 47 -4.60 6.72 8.19
CA THR A 47 -4.23 6.62 9.61
C THR A 47 -2.72 6.49 9.85
N ILE A 48 -1.90 6.62 8.81
CA ILE A 48 -0.45 6.40 8.87
C ILE A 48 0.31 7.64 8.42
N ASP A 49 1.46 7.92 9.01
CA ASP A 49 2.29 9.04 8.60
C ASP A 49 2.98 8.81 7.24
N ASN A 50 3.53 9.86 6.65
CA ASN A 50 4.19 9.80 5.34
C ASN A 50 5.36 8.80 5.28
N LYS A 51 6.09 8.63 6.39
CA LYS A 51 7.22 7.71 6.45
C LYS A 51 6.72 6.28 6.48
N MET A 52 5.72 5.98 7.31
CA MET A 52 5.01 4.69 7.36
C MET A 52 4.38 4.33 6.02
N GLU A 53 3.69 5.27 5.36
CA GLU A 53 3.08 5.07 4.04
C GLU A 53 4.12 4.65 3.02
N PHE A 54 5.23 5.40 2.92
CA PHE A 54 6.30 5.11 1.97
C PHE A 54 6.86 3.71 2.19
N ASP A 55 7.03 3.37 3.45
CA ASP A 55 7.51 2.08 3.89
C ASP A 55 6.51 0.97 3.53
N PHE A 56 5.23 1.12 3.84
CA PHE A 56 4.18 0.15 3.51
C PHE A 56 4.04 -0.06 2.00
N ARG A 57 3.98 1.04 1.23
CA ARG A 57 3.94 1.03 -0.23
C ARG A 57 5.07 0.22 -0.85
N LYS A 58 6.29 0.35 -0.34
CA LYS A 58 7.43 -0.47 -0.80
C LYS A 58 7.18 -1.97 -0.62
N ARG A 59 6.55 -2.38 0.49
CA ARG A 59 6.23 -3.79 0.74
C ARG A 59 5.11 -4.26 -0.17
N LEU A 60 4.07 -3.46 -0.38
CA LEU A 60 2.98 -3.77 -1.32
C LEU A 60 3.51 -3.97 -2.75
N ILE A 61 4.37 -3.06 -3.22
CA ILE A 61 5.01 -3.19 -4.56
C ILE A 61 5.83 -4.48 -4.64
N LYS A 62 6.58 -4.83 -3.59
CA LYS A 62 7.36 -6.06 -3.56
C LYS A 62 6.48 -7.30 -3.57
N MET A 63 5.43 -7.31 -2.74
CA MET A 63 4.46 -8.41 -2.66
C MET A 63 3.77 -8.65 -4.01
N ASN A 64 3.30 -7.58 -4.67
CA ASN A 64 2.70 -7.69 -6.01
C ASN A 64 3.67 -8.25 -7.05
N LYS A 65 4.94 -7.84 -7.02
CA LYS A 65 5.95 -8.29 -8.00
C LYS A 65 6.47 -9.69 -7.76
N ASP A 66 6.74 -10.03 -6.51
CA ASP A 66 7.43 -11.26 -6.15
C ASP A 66 6.45 -12.42 -5.98
N LEU A 67 5.23 -12.15 -5.49
CA LEU A 67 4.23 -13.17 -5.16
C LEU A 67 3.05 -13.17 -6.14
N GLY A 68 2.96 -12.17 -7.01
CA GLY A 68 1.83 -12.02 -7.95
C GLY A 68 0.52 -11.63 -7.26
N THR A 69 0.56 -11.17 -6.00
CA THR A 69 -0.63 -10.74 -5.27
C THR A 69 -1.33 -9.59 -6.01
N THR A 70 -2.63 -9.74 -6.26
CA THR A 70 -3.48 -8.64 -6.73
C THR A 70 -3.84 -7.76 -5.55
N ILE A 71 -3.66 -6.44 -5.69
CA ILE A 71 -3.92 -5.48 -4.62
C ILE A 71 -5.01 -4.52 -5.09
N ILE A 72 -6.09 -4.44 -4.32
CA ILE A 72 -7.15 -3.45 -4.50
C ILE A 72 -7.12 -2.56 -3.25
N ALA A 73 -6.82 -1.28 -3.43
CA ALA A 73 -6.73 -0.32 -2.34
C ALA A 73 -7.67 0.85 -2.60
N VAL A 74 -8.43 1.23 -1.57
CA VAL A 74 -9.39 2.33 -1.59
C VAL A 74 -8.85 3.46 -0.73
N ALA A 75 -9.04 4.71 -1.17
CA ALA A 75 -8.71 5.90 -0.38
C ALA A 75 -9.62 7.06 -0.78
N PRO A 76 -9.82 8.05 0.11
CA PRO A 76 -10.61 9.25 -0.20
C PRO A 76 -10.03 10.10 -1.35
N ASP A 77 -8.72 10.03 -1.56
CA ASP A 77 -8.01 10.74 -2.63
C ASP A 77 -6.92 9.88 -3.29
N ASP A 78 -6.40 10.36 -4.42
CA ASP A 78 -5.43 9.63 -5.22
C ASP A 78 -3.96 9.84 -4.81
N PHE A 79 -3.69 10.68 -3.80
CA PHE A 79 -2.36 11.26 -3.56
C PHE A 79 -1.30 10.19 -3.35
N ASN A 80 -1.60 9.19 -2.52
CA ASN A 80 -0.70 8.07 -2.27
C ASN A 80 -0.84 6.95 -3.32
N LEU A 81 -2.06 6.65 -3.77
CA LEU A 81 -2.34 5.57 -4.72
C LEU A 81 -1.66 5.80 -6.08
N LYS A 82 -1.68 7.03 -6.61
CA LYS A 82 -1.06 7.35 -7.91
C LYS A 82 0.45 7.12 -7.97
N LYS A 83 1.10 6.95 -6.81
CA LYS A 83 2.54 6.71 -6.71
C LYS A 83 2.93 5.28 -7.11
N PHE A 84 1.98 4.34 -7.16
CA PHE A 84 2.27 2.93 -7.42
C PHE A 84 1.16 2.13 -8.10
N ALA A 85 -0.09 2.58 -8.04
CA ALA A 85 -1.21 1.87 -8.65
C ALA A 85 -0.98 1.67 -10.16
N ALA A 86 -1.27 0.47 -10.66
CA ALA A 86 -1.21 0.17 -12.09
C ALA A 86 -2.42 0.75 -12.84
N VAL A 87 -3.58 0.82 -12.17
CA VAL A 87 -4.82 1.41 -12.67
C VAL A 87 -5.46 2.19 -11.52
N LEU A 88 -5.94 3.39 -11.80
CA LEU A 88 -6.75 4.21 -10.89
C LEU A 88 -8.19 4.21 -11.40
N ILE A 89 -9.12 3.82 -10.53
CA ILE A 89 -10.56 3.85 -10.78
C ILE A 89 -11.14 4.89 -9.83
N TYR A 90 -11.76 5.92 -10.39
CA TYR A 90 -12.44 6.98 -9.63
C TYR A 90 -13.93 6.66 -9.57
N LEU A 91 -14.49 6.79 -8.38
CA LEU A 91 -15.91 6.61 -8.13
C LEU A 91 -16.54 7.98 -7.84
N ASP A 92 -17.75 8.16 -8.34
CA ASP A 92 -18.61 9.31 -8.02
C ASP A 92 -20.05 8.82 -7.88
N ASN A 93 -20.68 9.12 -6.74
CA ASN A 93 -22.05 8.70 -6.41
C ASN A 93 -22.34 7.21 -6.71
N GLY A 94 -21.42 6.31 -6.31
CA GLY A 94 -21.55 4.86 -6.53
C GLY A 94 -21.25 4.37 -7.95
N HIS A 95 -20.89 5.26 -8.88
CA HIS A 95 -20.59 4.93 -10.27
C HIS A 95 -19.12 5.14 -10.60
N VAL A 96 -18.58 4.39 -11.56
CA VAL A 96 -17.23 4.65 -12.08
C VAL A 96 -17.27 5.90 -12.94
N SER A 97 -16.70 6.99 -12.45
CA SER A 97 -16.62 8.25 -13.19
C SER A 97 -15.47 8.24 -14.19
N LYS A 98 -14.37 7.56 -13.84
CA LYS A 98 -13.14 7.62 -14.63
C LYS A 98 -12.20 6.46 -14.33
N ILE A 99 -11.57 5.93 -15.39
CA ILE A 99 -10.48 4.97 -15.29
C ILE A 99 -9.23 5.60 -15.90
N ARG A 100 -8.09 5.50 -15.22
CA ARG A 100 -6.79 5.99 -15.71
C ARG A 100 -5.71 4.94 -15.51
N PRO A 101 -4.83 4.74 -16.52
CA PRO A 101 -3.63 3.96 -16.30
C PRO A 101 -2.75 4.67 -15.27
N GLY A 102 -2.12 3.89 -14.41
CA GLY A 102 -1.10 4.36 -13.50
C GLY A 102 0.14 4.85 -14.22
N LYS A 103 0.98 5.63 -13.53
CA LYS A 103 2.30 5.99 -14.05
C LYS A 103 3.21 4.76 -13.98
N THR A 104 3.22 3.95 -15.03
CA THR A 104 4.28 2.95 -15.23
C THR A 104 5.60 3.73 -15.21
N LYS A 105 6.52 3.38 -14.30
CA LYS A 105 7.91 3.84 -14.44
C LYS A 105 8.33 3.40 -15.83
N SER A 106 8.54 4.38 -16.70
CA SER A 106 8.98 4.19 -18.07
C SER A 106 10.11 3.16 -18.10
N GLN A 107 10.01 2.21 -19.02
CA GLN A 107 11.12 1.39 -19.52
C GLN A 107 12.17 2.27 -20.23
N GLY A 108 12.53 3.42 -19.67
CA GLY A 108 13.33 4.48 -20.29
C GLY A 108 14.81 4.43 -19.97
N LYS A 109 15.35 3.29 -19.48
CA LYS A 109 16.80 3.14 -19.21
C LYS A 109 17.52 2.06 -20.01
N PHE A 110 16.85 1.36 -20.93
CA PHE A 110 17.49 0.30 -21.76
C PHE A 110 17.67 0.64 -23.25
N ARG A 111 17.35 1.86 -23.71
CA ARG A 111 17.72 2.32 -25.06
C ARG A 111 18.71 3.48 -24.99
N LYS A 112 19.99 3.17 -24.81
CA LYS A 112 21.16 3.84 -25.41
C LYS A 112 22.47 3.26 -24.85
N LYS A 113 23.06 2.34 -25.62
CA LYS A 113 24.50 2.28 -25.97
C LYS A 113 24.73 1.04 -26.85
N THR A 114 24.52 1.23 -28.14
CA THR A 114 25.25 0.58 -29.24
C THR A 114 25.57 1.69 -30.21
#